data_AF-A0A967JMB5-F1
#
_entry.id   AF-A0A967JMB5-F1
#
_cell.length_a   1.000
_cell.length_b   1.000
_cell.length_c   1.000
_cell.angle_alpha   90.00
_cell.angle_beta   90.00
_cell.angle_gamma   90.00
#
_symmetry.space_group_name_H-M   'P 1'
#
loop_
_entity.id
_entity.type
_entity.pdbx_description
1 polymer ?
#
loop_
_entity_poly.entity_id
_entity_poly.type
_entity_poly.pdbx_seq_one_letter_code
_entity_poly.pdbx_strand_id
1 'polypeptide(L)' 'ARSVMWLMDGLGIERTHLDGNRTGSEFAAVLAAEHPERVDRLILEEIFNWSPPNRRAAHERLHQYVAPRP' A
#
# COMPACT_ATOMS: atom_id res chain seq x y z
N ALA A 1 -0.49 -0.67 -7.58
CA ALA A 1 0.75 -0.40 -8.34
C ALA A 1 0.48 0.19 -9.72
N ARG A 2 -0.16 -0.53 -10.65
CA ARG A 2 -0.32 -0.09 -12.06
C ARG A 2 -0.84 1.34 -12.27
N SER A 3 -1.91 1.74 -11.59
CA SER A 3 -2.45 3.11 -11.74
C SER A 3 -1.49 4.19 -11.26
N VAL A 4 -0.65 3.89 -10.26
CA VAL A 4 0.38 4.81 -9.76
C VAL A 4 1.50 4.95 -10.79
N MET A 5 1.90 3.86 -11.46
CA MET A 5 2.88 3.92 -12.56
C MET A 5 2.39 4.81 -13.71
N TRP A 6 1.13 4.63 -14.14
CA TRP A 6 0.55 5.49 -15.19
C TRP A 6 0.52 6.96 -14.81
N LEU A 7 0.26 7.27 -13.53
CA LEU A 7 0.32 8.64 -13.03
C LEU A 7 1.76 9.18 -13.09
N MET A 8 2.74 8.41 -12.62
CA MET A 8 4.15 8.81 -12.65
C MET A 8 4.63 9.07 -14.08
N ASP A 9 4.31 8.16 -15.01
CA ASP A 9 4.67 8.30 -16.42
C ASP A 9 3.98 9.53 -17.05
N GLY A 10 2.69 9.74 -16.77
CA GLY A 10 1.94 10.90 -17.26
C GLY A 10 2.45 12.24 -16.73
N LEU A 11 3.05 12.24 -15.54
CA LEU A 11 3.67 13.43 -14.92
C LEU A 11 5.17 13.57 -15.23
N GLY A 12 5.78 12.61 -15.95
CA GLY A 12 7.22 12.61 -16.20
C GLY A 12 8.08 12.34 -14.96
N ILE A 13 7.53 11.67 -13.94
CA ILE A 13 8.23 11.33 -12.70
C ILE A 13 8.93 9.98 -12.90
N GLU A 14 10.25 10.04 -13.11
CA GLU A 14 11.07 8.84 -13.27
C GLU A 14 11.24 8.08 -11.95
N ARG A 15 11.52 8.79 -10.85
CA ARG A 15 11.73 8.19 -9.52
C ARG A 15 11.27 9.15 -8.42
N THR A 16 10.66 8.63 -7.36
CA THR A 16 10.16 9.46 -6.23
C THR A 16 10.38 8.80 -4.87
N HIS A 17 10.37 9.59 -3.80
CA HIS A 17 10.06 9.07 -2.47
C HIS A 17 8.58 8.73 -2.41
N LEU A 18 8.23 7.63 -1.74
CA LEU A 18 6.88 7.11 -1.67
C LEU A 18 6.48 6.90 -0.21
N ASP A 19 5.38 7.53 0.17
CA ASP A 19 4.72 7.34 1.45
C ASP A 19 3.37 6.64 1.23
N GLY A 20 3.12 5.58 2.00
CA GLY A 20 1.90 4.81 1.95
C GLY A 20 1.29 4.61 3.33
N ASN A 21 0.11 5.19 3.57
CA ASN A 21 -0.63 5.07 4.83
C ASN A 21 -1.87 4.18 4.67
N ARG A 22 -2.12 3.29 5.64
CA ARG A 22 -3.28 2.36 5.68
C ARG A 22 -3.41 1.56 4.37
N THR A 23 -4.49 1.69 3.62
CA THR A 23 -4.64 1.03 2.30
C THR A 23 -3.56 1.45 1.32
N GLY A 24 -3.07 2.70 1.40
CA GLY A 24 -1.95 3.18 0.59
C GLY A 24 -0.64 2.44 0.89
N SER A 25 -0.47 1.93 2.11
CA SER A 25 0.74 1.17 2.50
C SER A 25 0.85 -0.14 1.72
N GLU A 26 -0.26 -0.82 1.44
CA GLU A 26 -0.27 -2.04 0.63
C GLU A 26 0.12 -1.73 -0.82
N PHE A 27 -0.42 -0.67 -1.42
CA PHE A 27 -0.07 -0.27 -2.78
C PHE A 27 1.38 0.18 -2.90
N ALA A 28 1.89 0.93 -1.91
CA ALA A 28 3.25 1.43 -1.89
C ALA A 28 4.25 0.27 -1.76
N ALA A 29 3.96 -0.72 -0.90
CA ALA A 29 4.77 -1.92 -0.77
C ALA A 29 4.82 -2.74 -2.07
N VAL A 30 3.67 -2.95 -2.72
CA VAL A 30 3.61 -3.68 -4.01
C VAL A 30 4.38 -2.91 -5.09
N LEU A 31 4.19 -1.59 -5.19
CA LEU A 31 4.92 -0.78 -6.18
C LEU A 31 6.43 -0.85 -5.99
N ALA A 32 6.92 -0.72 -4.75
CA ALA A 32 8.35 -0.80 -4.47
C ALA A 32 8.92 -2.21 -4.69
N ALA A 33 8.14 -3.26 -4.50
CA ALA A 33 8.56 -4.64 -4.75
C ALA A 33 8.61 -4.98 -6.25
N GLU A 34 7.63 -4.50 -7.03
CA GLU A 34 7.53 -4.76 -8.47
C GLU A 34 8.40 -3.82 -9.32
N HIS A 35 8.60 -2.59 -8.86
CA HIS A 35 9.28 -1.50 -9.57
C HIS A 35 10.26 -0.73 -8.67
N PRO A 36 11.26 -1.39 -8.06
CA PRO A 36 12.16 -0.76 -7.10
C PRO A 36 12.94 0.42 -7.71
N GLU A 37 13.20 0.42 -9.02
CA GLU A 37 13.87 1.51 -9.74
C GLU A 37 13.07 2.82 -9.70
N ARG A 38 11.75 2.76 -9.51
CA ARG A 38 10.86 3.93 -9.48
C ARG A 38 10.72 4.54 -8.08
N VAL A 39 11.23 3.87 -7.04
CA VAL A 39 11.13 4.31 -5.65
C VAL A 39 12.51 4.59 -5.08
N ASP A 40 12.73 5.79 -4.53
CA ASP A 40 14.00 6.11 -3.87
C ASP A 40 13.99 5.80 -2.37
N ARG A 41 12.93 6.23 -1.67
CA ARG A 41 12.71 5.88 -0.28
C ARG A 41 11.25 5.52 -0.06
N LEU A 42 11.01 4.55 0.81
CA LEU A 42 9.69 4.04 1.12
C LEU A 42 9.38 4.28 2.60
N ILE A 43 8.27 4.95 2.88
CA ILE A 43 7.69 5.10 4.20
C ILE A 43 6.35 4.36 4.20
N LEU A 44 6.12 3.53 5.22
CA LEU A 44 4.90 2.74 5.36
C LEU A 44 4.30 2.97 6.74
N GLU A 45 3.03 3.35 6.77
CA GLU A 45 2.29 3.62 7.99
C GLU A 45 1.06 2.72 8.10
N GLU A 46 0.80 2.22 9.31
CA GLU A 46 -0.38 1.41 9.64
C GLU A 46 -0.56 0.17 8.73
N ILE A 47 0.53 -0.56 8.50
CA ILE A 47 0.55 -1.68 7.55
C ILE A 47 -0.23 -2.88 8.11
N PHE A 48 -1.36 -3.19 7.49
CA PHE A 48 -2.28 -4.25 7.92
C PHE A 48 -1.61 -5.63 7.93
N ASN A 49 -0.92 -5.98 6.83
CA ASN A 49 -0.37 -7.31 6.59
C ASN A 49 0.97 -7.61 7.29
N TRP A 50 1.50 -6.68 8.08
CA TRP A 50 2.70 -6.88 8.91
C TRP A 50 2.48 -6.49 10.37
N SER A 51 1.23 -6.22 10.75
CA SER A 51 0.87 -5.96 12.15
C SER A 51 0.91 -7.25 12.99
N PRO A 52 1.27 -7.15 14.29
CA PRO A 52 1.22 -8.29 15.21
C PRO A 52 -0.15 -8.99 15.22
N PRO A 53 -0.22 -10.30 15.52
CA PRO A 53 -1.45 -11.09 15.38
C PRO A 53 -2.69 -10.48 16.06
N ASN A 54 -2.53 -9.89 17.25
CA ASN A 54 -3.62 -9.24 17.97
C ASN A 54 -4.15 -7.98 17.27
N ARG A 55 -3.27 -7.16 16.68
CA ARG A 55 -3.67 -5.96 15.91
C ARG A 55 -4.31 -6.34 14.58
N ARG A 56 -3.76 -7.35 13.89
CA ARG A 56 -4.36 -7.88 12.66
C ARG A 56 -5.78 -8.39 12.92
N ALA A 57 -5.96 -9.22 13.95
CA ALA A 57 -7.27 -9.73 14.32
C ALA A 57 -8.26 -8.61 14.70
N ALA A 58 -7.79 -7.54 15.36
CA ALA A 58 -8.64 -6.38 15.64
C ALA A 58 -9.06 -5.65 14.35
N HIS A 59 -8.12 -5.45 13.42
CA HIS A 59 -8.42 -4.85 12.12
C HIS A 59 -9.42 -5.69 11.32
N GLU A 60 -9.25 -7.02 11.23
CA GLU A 60 -10.17 -7.92 10.52
C GLU A 60 -11.60 -7.90 11.07
N ARG A 61 -11.76 -7.70 12.39
CA ARG A 61 -13.08 -7.54 13.03
C ARG A 61 -13.76 -6.22 12.69
N LEU A 62 -12.97 -5.15 12.59
CA LEU A 62 -13.48 -3.78 12.36
C LEU A 62 -13.72 -3.48 10.88
N HIS A 63 -12.90 -4.05 10.00
CA HIS A 63 -12.87 -3.74 8.57
C HIS A 63 -13.66 -4.76 7.73
N GLN A 64 -14.92 -5.01 8.12
CA GLN A 64 -15.86 -5.77 7.29
C GLN A 64 -16.49 -4.86 6.23
N TYR A 65 -15.83 -4.76 5.08
CA TYR A 65 -16.30 -3.93 3.95
C TYR A 65 -17.47 -4.53 3.17
N VAL A 66 -17.73 -5.83 3.37
CA VAL A 66 -18.82 -6.56 2.72
C VAL A 66 -19.57 -7.30 3.80
N ALA A 67 -20.89 -7.12 3.87
CA ALA A 67 -21.74 -7.91 4.77
C ALA A 67 -21.54 -9.40 4.45
N PRO A 68 -21.44 -10.28 5.46
CA PRO A 68 -21.33 -11.72 5.21
C PRO A 68 -22.49 -12.15 4.29
N ARG A 69 -22.15 -12.80 3.16
CA ARG A 69 -23.17 -13.43 2.32
C ARG A 69 -23.89 -14.50 3.14
N PRO A 70 -25.24 -14.60 3.01
CA PRO A 70 -26.02 -15.61 3.71
C PRO A 70 -25.60 -17.03 3.34
#